data_AF-A0A3B9GEV7-F1
#
_entry.id   AF-A0A3B9GEV7-F1
#
_cell.length_a   1.000
_cell.length_b   1.000
_cell.length_c   1.000
_cell.angle_alpha   90.00
_cell.angle_beta   90.00
_cell.angle_gamma   90.00
#
_symmetry.space_group_name_H-M   'P 1'
#
loop_
_entity.id
_entity.type
_entity.pdbx_description
1 polymer ?
#
loop_
_entity_poly.entity_id
_entity_poly.type
_entity_poly.pdbx_seq_one_letter_code
_entity_poly.pdbx_strand_id
1 'polypeptide(L)'
;SCFIVRSKQEGMCAWLEHSLGLWAERQGYARPSFINAGDGKHEHPTQEFLDEFSFLERLAWKDEAIHLALVGDLYHGRTVHSKAEGLRIFKKVRVDLIAPPELAMPPFYLDAMKKNGYELRLFDSLDEYLASGAVAPLWYFTRLQLERMGESVLEKAPRLRKAVSFRKDMLDKLPPGARFYHPLPRDRLAPTIPAWLDDTPLNGWDGQSANGYYTRAVEMAMLAGRIGQDFTGRGRAAPESEEAFIIEATIEASRKPEYKVGIKPVDKGIVIDHIASGESLEAIWGRIDKIRRVLGLNLRSSHGVYHSNKGPEVYKGIISIPDLLSFGEKELKKLGAVSPGCTINLIDGHRVIKKYRLGMPPRIYAFDEISCKNENCLSHPKHEEHIEAYFLRKAATGAAKDSPSAESGYVCRWCEREHSFSEIWTL
;
A
#
# COMPACT_ATOMS: atom_id res chain seq x y z
N SER A 1 3.69 16.34 23.17
CA SER A 1 4.76 16.89 22.29
C SER A 1 4.38 16.65 20.84
N CYS A 2 4.71 17.59 19.95
CA CYS A 2 4.47 17.49 18.50
C CYS A 2 5.81 17.53 17.76
N PHE A 3 6.06 16.55 16.89
CA PHE A 3 7.31 16.41 16.15
C PHE A 3 7.04 16.49 14.66
N ILE A 4 7.82 17.28 13.93
CA ILE A 4 7.79 17.34 12.46
C ILE A 4 8.95 16.50 11.95
N VAL A 5 8.65 15.48 11.15
CA VAL A 5 9.63 14.49 10.71
C VAL A 5 9.71 14.47 9.20
N ARG A 6 10.92 14.62 8.66
CA ARG A 6 11.23 14.35 7.25
C ARG A 6 12.28 13.26 7.21
N SER A 7 11.98 12.15 6.55
CA SER A 7 12.86 10.98 6.48
C SER A 7 13.12 10.56 5.03
N LYS A 8 14.25 9.90 4.79
CA LYS A 8 14.51 9.21 3.52
C LYS A 8 13.88 7.82 3.49
N GLN A 9 13.57 7.25 4.67
CA GLN A 9 12.94 5.94 4.82
C GLN A 9 11.43 6.09 4.96
N GLU A 10 10.70 5.22 4.27
CA GLU A 10 9.24 5.19 4.22
C GLU A 10 8.68 4.51 5.47
N GLY A 11 7.64 5.10 6.07
CA GLY A 11 6.95 4.60 7.26
C GLY A 11 7.49 5.11 8.60
N MET A 12 8.46 6.04 8.59
CA MET A 12 9.13 6.54 9.81
C MET A 12 8.14 7.10 10.84
N CYS A 13 7.19 7.95 10.39
CA CYS A 13 6.21 8.56 11.29
C CYS A 13 5.27 7.51 11.90
N ALA A 14 4.82 6.52 11.10
CA ALA A 14 3.95 5.45 11.56
C ALA A 14 4.63 4.58 12.64
N TRP A 15 5.93 4.30 12.46
CA TRP A 15 6.71 3.57 13.48
C TRP A 15 6.94 4.41 14.74
N LEU A 16 7.30 5.69 14.62
CA LEU A 16 7.49 6.57 15.78
C LEU A 16 6.21 6.71 16.60
N GLU A 17 5.07 6.91 15.93
CA GLU A 17 3.75 6.97 16.55
C GLU A 17 3.43 5.68 17.32
N HIS A 18 3.73 4.52 16.71
CA HIS A 18 3.50 3.23 17.34
C HIS A 18 4.41 3.01 18.55
N SER A 19 5.71 3.08 18.34
CA SER A 19 6.74 2.73 19.33
C SER A 19 6.75 3.71 20.51
N LEU A 20 6.79 5.02 20.24
CA LEU A 20 6.80 6.04 21.29
C LEU A 20 5.42 6.23 21.90
N GLY A 21 4.35 6.00 21.15
CA GLY A 21 2.99 6.02 21.68
C GLY A 21 2.74 4.93 22.72
N LEU A 22 3.12 3.68 22.41
CA LEU A 22 3.02 2.56 23.35
C LEU A 22 3.91 2.76 24.57
N TRP A 23 5.13 3.28 24.39
CA TRP A 23 6.02 3.58 25.51
C TRP A 23 5.44 4.67 26.41
N ALA A 24 4.97 5.79 25.84
CA ALA A 24 4.40 6.92 26.58
C ALA A 24 3.19 6.47 27.42
N GLU A 25 2.29 5.69 26.82
CA GLU A 25 1.11 5.15 27.48
C GLU A 25 1.45 4.27 28.69
N ARG A 26 2.44 3.37 28.55
CA ARG A 26 2.92 2.53 29.67
C ARG A 26 3.53 3.34 30.82
N GLN A 27 4.08 4.51 30.52
CA GLN A 27 4.67 5.41 31.52
C GLN A 27 3.66 6.44 32.07
N GLY A 28 2.41 6.42 31.61
CA GLY A 28 1.40 7.42 32.00
C GLY A 28 1.62 8.81 31.39
N TYR A 29 2.42 8.92 30.32
CA TYR A 29 2.60 10.15 29.56
C TYR A 29 1.57 10.25 28.42
N ALA A 30 1.27 11.49 28.03
CA ALA A 30 0.49 11.75 26.82
C ALA A 30 1.24 11.24 25.58
N ARG A 31 0.50 10.62 24.65
CA ARG A 31 1.08 10.13 23.39
C ARG A 31 1.65 11.31 22.58
N PRO A 32 2.89 11.22 22.07
CA PRO A 32 3.44 12.23 21.18
C PRO A 32 2.77 12.17 19.80
N SER A 33 2.71 13.32 19.13
CA SER A 33 2.18 13.45 17.75
C SER A 33 3.32 13.63 16.76
N PHE A 34 3.18 13.05 15.57
CA PHE A 34 4.17 13.14 14.49
C PHE A 34 3.51 13.67 13.22
N ILE A 35 4.10 14.70 12.61
CA ILE A 35 3.70 15.26 11.32
C ILE A 35 4.70 14.78 10.28
N ASN A 36 4.21 14.06 9.27
CA ASN A 36 5.01 13.62 8.14
C ASN A 36 5.26 14.78 7.15
N ALA A 37 6.45 15.37 7.19
CA ALA A 37 6.91 16.38 6.25
C ALA A 37 7.58 15.77 5.00
N GLY A 38 7.36 14.48 4.76
CA GLY A 38 7.85 13.70 3.63
C GLY A 38 8.69 12.50 4.07
N ASP A 39 8.30 11.29 3.69
CA ASP A 39 9.03 10.04 3.96
C ASP A 39 9.40 9.30 2.66
N GLY A 40 10.67 9.40 2.26
CA GLY A 40 11.16 8.73 1.04
C GLY A 40 10.37 9.09 -0.22
N LYS A 41 9.92 8.06 -0.95
CA LYS A 41 9.05 8.17 -2.14
C LYS A 41 7.58 7.87 -1.82
N HIS A 42 7.24 7.71 -0.54
CA HIS A 42 5.90 7.35 -0.07
C HIS A 42 5.02 8.61 0.01
N GLU A 43 4.90 9.23 1.18
CA GLU A 43 3.86 10.24 1.43
C GLU A 43 4.43 11.65 1.65
N HIS A 44 3.60 12.67 1.43
CA HIS A 44 3.85 14.05 1.84
C HIS A 44 2.55 14.80 2.16
N PRO A 45 1.85 14.42 3.25
CA PRO A 45 0.48 14.88 3.52
C PRO A 45 0.37 16.40 3.69
N THR A 46 1.37 17.05 4.28
CA THR A 46 1.33 18.51 4.47
C THR A 46 1.47 19.30 3.16
N GLN A 47 2.01 18.68 2.10
CA GLN A 47 2.02 19.26 0.76
C GLN A 47 0.69 19.06 0.06
N GLU A 48 0.03 17.93 0.30
CA GLU A 48 -1.34 17.71 -0.17
C GLU A 48 -2.26 18.76 0.45
N PHE A 49 -2.37 18.84 1.78
CA PHE A 49 -3.28 19.80 2.42
C PHE A 49 -3.15 21.24 1.94
N LEU A 50 -1.93 21.74 1.69
CA LEU A 50 -1.75 23.09 1.16
C LEU A 50 -2.15 23.24 -0.32
N ASP A 51 -2.01 22.18 -1.13
CA ASP A 51 -2.43 22.19 -2.52
C ASP A 51 -3.96 22.25 -2.62
N GLU A 52 -4.64 21.32 -1.94
CA GLU A 52 -6.11 21.26 -1.88
C GLU A 52 -6.71 22.55 -1.31
N PHE A 53 -6.10 23.12 -0.26
CA PHE A 53 -6.48 24.42 0.28
C PHE A 53 -6.35 25.54 -0.77
N SER A 54 -5.26 25.55 -1.52
CA SER A 54 -5.03 26.56 -2.57
C SER A 54 -6.03 26.41 -3.74
N PHE A 55 -6.43 25.18 -4.08
CA PHE A 55 -7.47 24.94 -5.08
C PHE A 55 -8.84 25.43 -4.59
N LEU A 56 -9.20 25.12 -3.34
CA LEU A 56 -10.44 25.61 -2.72
C LEU A 56 -10.47 27.14 -2.67
N GLU A 57 -9.40 27.78 -2.19
CA GLU A 57 -9.27 29.23 -2.16
C GLU A 57 -9.50 29.84 -3.55
N ARG A 58 -8.85 29.26 -4.57
CA ARG A 58 -9.01 29.72 -5.96
C ARG A 58 -10.42 29.57 -6.49
N LEU A 59 -11.14 28.55 -6.04
CA LEU A 59 -12.53 28.27 -6.39
C LEU A 59 -13.52 29.01 -5.47
N ALA A 60 -13.06 29.93 -4.62
CA ALA A 60 -13.88 30.65 -3.64
C ALA A 60 -14.59 29.70 -2.66
N TRP A 61 -13.85 28.72 -2.15
CA TRP A 61 -14.27 27.71 -1.15
C TRP A 61 -15.39 26.78 -1.62
N LYS A 62 -15.51 26.64 -2.94
CA LYS A 62 -16.49 25.77 -3.61
C LYS A 62 -15.92 24.38 -3.87
N ASP A 63 -16.68 23.36 -3.49
CA ASP A 63 -16.30 21.95 -3.61
C ASP A 63 -17.09 21.21 -4.71
N GLU A 64 -17.92 21.90 -5.51
CA GLU A 64 -18.84 21.23 -6.43
C GLU A 64 -18.14 20.55 -7.60
N ALA A 65 -17.09 21.17 -8.14
CA ALA A 65 -16.32 20.61 -9.24
C ALA A 65 -14.90 21.18 -9.31
N ILE A 66 -13.95 20.34 -9.70
CA ILE A 66 -12.60 20.75 -10.09
C ILE A 66 -12.25 20.20 -11.47
N HIS A 67 -11.61 21.03 -12.29
CA HIS A 67 -10.98 20.62 -13.55
C HIS A 67 -9.50 21.00 -13.48
N LEU A 68 -8.63 19.99 -13.38
CA LEU A 68 -7.20 20.14 -13.10
C LEU A 68 -6.34 19.48 -14.19
N ALA A 69 -5.38 20.21 -14.73
CA ALA A 69 -4.33 19.67 -15.58
C ALA A 69 -3.09 19.31 -14.74
N LEU A 70 -2.67 18.05 -14.72
CA LEU A 70 -1.41 17.60 -14.11
C LEU A 70 -0.35 17.46 -15.20
N VAL A 71 0.76 18.19 -15.08
CA VAL A 71 1.75 18.31 -16.17
C VAL A 71 3.17 18.03 -15.68
N GLY A 72 3.92 17.19 -16.38
CA GLY A 72 5.35 16.97 -16.12
C GLY A 72 5.72 15.51 -15.93
N ASP A 73 6.52 15.21 -14.90
CA ASP A 73 6.84 13.84 -14.49
C ASP A 73 5.72 13.32 -13.59
N LEU A 74 4.80 12.55 -14.19
CA LEU A 74 3.69 11.91 -13.47
C LEU A 74 4.06 10.50 -12.99
N TYR A 75 5.16 9.95 -13.48
CA TYR A 75 5.65 8.64 -13.08
C TYR A 75 6.28 8.65 -11.69
N HIS A 76 7.13 9.64 -11.40
CA HIS A 76 7.85 9.74 -10.11
C HIS A 76 7.29 10.76 -9.13
N GLY A 77 6.35 11.60 -9.56
CA GLY A 77 5.87 12.73 -8.78
C GLY A 77 4.96 12.32 -7.61
N ARG A 78 5.52 12.12 -6.42
CA ARG A 78 4.74 11.81 -5.20
C ARG A 78 3.56 12.76 -4.94
N THR A 79 3.73 14.04 -5.26
CA THR A 79 2.71 15.08 -5.05
C THR A 79 1.56 15.00 -6.05
N VAL A 80 1.78 14.38 -7.22
CA VAL A 80 0.68 14.10 -8.18
C VAL A 80 0.03 12.75 -7.91
N HIS A 81 0.77 11.81 -7.33
CA HIS A 81 0.22 10.54 -6.86
C HIS A 81 -0.79 10.76 -5.74
N SER A 82 -0.50 11.66 -4.79
CA SER A 82 -1.45 12.02 -3.73
C SER A 82 -2.75 12.62 -4.26
N LYS A 83 -2.74 13.25 -5.46
CA LYS A 83 -3.98 13.74 -6.10
C LYS A 83 -4.98 12.66 -6.46
N ALA A 84 -4.56 11.39 -6.50
CA ALA A 84 -5.50 10.28 -6.66
C ALA A 84 -6.50 10.19 -5.50
N GLU A 85 -6.10 10.58 -4.29
CA GLU A 85 -6.93 10.59 -3.09
C GLU A 85 -7.35 12.01 -2.68
N GLY A 86 -6.46 12.99 -2.75
CA GLY A 86 -6.70 14.35 -2.25
C GLY A 86 -7.86 15.09 -2.91
N LEU A 87 -8.07 14.89 -4.21
CA LEU A 87 -9.14 15.59 -4.93
C LEU A 87 -10.55 15.07 -4.58
N ARG A 88 -10.67 14.03 -3.73
CA ARG A 88 -11.96 13.49 -3.26
C ARG A 88 -12.76 14.49 -2.42
N ILE A 89 -12.15 15.59 -1.99
CA ILE A 89 -12.87 16.70 -1.37
C ILE A 89 -13.87 17.36 -2.33
N PHE A 90 -13.66 17.24 -3.64
CA PHE A 90 -14.55 17.79 -4.66
C PHE A 90 -15.60 16.76 -5.10
N LYS A 91 -16.84 17.20 -5.29
CA LYS A 91 -17.96 16.33 -5.70
C LYS A 91 -17.83 15.81 -7.14
N LYS A 92 -17.24 16.60 -8.03
CA LYS A 92 -16.95 16.22 -9.42
C LYS A 92 -15.50 16.55 -9.75
N VAL A 93 -14.75 15.54 -10.19
CA VAL A 93 -13.32 15.69 -10.46
C VAL A 93 -13.04 15.33 -11.91
N ARG A 94 -12.47 16.27 -12.65
CA ARG A 94 -11.93 16.05 -13.99
C ARG A 94 -10.44 16.32 -13.98
N VAL A 95 -9.65 15.33 -14.39
CA VAL A 95 -8.19 15.43 -14.44
C VAL A 95 -7.69 15.19 -15.86
N ASP A 96 -6.93 16.15 -16.36
CA ASP A 96 -6.16 16.00 -17.59
C ASP A 96 -4.72 15.67 -17.23
N LEU A 97 -4.23 14.53 -17.67
CA LEU A 97 -2.87 14.06 -17.40
C LEU A 97 -2.03 14.31 -18.65
N ILE A 98 -1.09 15.25 -18.56
CA ILE A 98 -0.25 15.68 -19.69
C ILE A 98 1.20 15.29 -19.42
N ALA A 99 1.58 14.14 -19.98
CA ALA A 99 2.93 13.61 -19.92
C ALA A 99 3.18 12.64 -21.07
N PRO A 100 4.37 12.67 -21.69
CA PRO A 100 4.74 11.67 -22.69
C PRO A 100 4.76 10.26 -22.07
N PRO A 101 4.69 9.19 -22.87
CA PRO A 101 4.62 7.81 -22.36
C PRO A 101 5.71 7.44 -21.34
N GLU A 102 6.92 7.99 -21.50
CA GLU A 102 8.04 7.77 -20.58
C GLU A 102 7.85 8.40 -19.19
N LEU A 103 6.93 9.37 -19.05
CA LEU A 103 6.64 10.13 -17.82
C LEU A 103 5.18 9.93 -17.36
N ALA A 104 4.46 8.99 -17.96
CA ALA A 104 3.03 8.79 -17.73
C ALA A 104 2.71 8.30 -16.32
N MET A 105 1.50 8.62 -15.86
CA MET A 105 0.98 8.16 -14.57
C MET A 105 0.91 6.62 -14.54
N PRO A 106 1.42 5.96 -13.49
CA PRO A 106 1.34 4.52 -13.36
C PRO A 106 -0.11 4.00 -13.39
N PRO A 107 -0.39 2.84 -14.02
CA PRO A 107 -1.76 2.33 -14.18
C PRO A 107 -2.56 2.19 -12.88
N PHE A 108 -1.91 1.79 -11.79
CA PHE A 108 -2.60 1.61 -10.52
C PHE A 108 -3.18 2.92 -9.95
N TYR A 109 -2.52 4.07 -10.19
CA TYR A 109 -3.08 5.38 -9.83
C TYR A 109 -4.23 5.78 -10.75
N LEU A 110 -4.15 5.44 -12.05
CA LEU A 110 -5.28 5.65 -12.97
C LEU A 110 -6.51 4.86 -12.53
N ASP A 111 -6.31 3.62 -12.09
CA ASP A 111 -7.39 2.75 -11.60
C ASP A 111 -7.96 3.27 -10.27
N ALA A 112 -7.10 3.75 -9.36
CA ALA A 112 -7.53 4.40 -8.12
C ALA A 112 -8.36 5.67 -8.41
N MET A 113 -7.88 6.54 -9.29
CA MET A 113 -8.60 7.75 -9.72
C MET A 113 -9.97 7.42 -10.34
N LYS A 114 -10.03 6.42 -11.23
CA LYS A 114 -11.30 5.95 -11.81
C LYS A 114 -12.24 5.38 -10.75
N LYS A 115 -11.73 4.57 -9.81
CA LYS A 115 -12.50 4.03 -8.69
C LYS A 115 -13.06 5.13 -7.78
N ASN A 116 -12.32 6.23 -7.64
CA ASN A 116 -12.74 7.45 -6.95
C ASN A 116 -13.71 8.33 -7.78
N GLY A 117 -14.07 7.89 -9.00
CA GLY A 117 -15.07 8.53 -9.85
C GLY A 117 -14.54 9.68 -10.71
N TYR A 118 -13.23 9.79 -10.91
CA TYR A 118 -12.64 10.90 -11.67
C TYR A 118 -12.84 10.71 -13.18
N GLU A 119 -13.17 11.79 -13.89
CA GLU A 119 -13.09 11.82 -15.36
C GLU A 119 -11.64 12.08 -15.78
N LEU A 120 -11.01 11.13 -16.46
CA LEU A 120 -9.60 11.23 -16.87
C LEU A 120 -9.46 11.43 -18.37
N ARG A 121 -8.57 12.34 -18.77
CA ARG A 121 -8.06 12.44 -20.14
C ARG A 121 -6.54 12.39 -20.15
N LEU A 122 -5.97 11.71 -21.13
CA LEU A 122 -4.53 11.47 -21.26
C LEU A 122 -4.04 12.19 -22.52
N PHE A 123 -2.92 12.91 -22.41
CA PHE A 123 -2.28 13.61 -23.51
C PHE A 123 -0.77 13.44 -23.43
N ASP A 124 -0.13 13.23 -24.57
CA ASP A 124 1.33 13.01 -24.64
C ASP A 124 2.13 14.33 -24.57
N SER A 125 1.46 15.46 -24.81
CA SER A 125 2.10 16.79 -24.81
C SER A 125 1.13 17.93 -24.56
N LEU A 126 1.68 19.08 -24.15
CA LEU A 126 0.95 20.35 -24.06
C LEU A 126 0.37 20.78 -25.40
N ASP A 127 1.06 20.53 -26.51
CA ASP A 127 0.59 20.89 -27.83
C ASP A 127 -0.69 20.14 -28.22
N GLU A 128 -0.72 18.83 -27.96
CA GLU A 128 -1.91 17.99 -28.14
C GLU A 128 -3.04 18.43 -27.19
N TYR A 129 -2.71 18.64 -25.91
CA TYR A 129 -3.68 19.03 -24.90
C TYR A 129 -4.38 20.36 -25.23
N LEU A 130 -3.60 21.38 -25.61
CA LEU A 130 -4.12 22.69 -25.97
C LEU A 130 -4.90 22.68 -27.29
N ALA A 131 -4.68 21.68 -28.16
CA ALA A 131 -5.47 21.47 -29.37
C ALA A 131 -6.79 20.72 -29.11
N SER A 132 -6.98 20.13 -27.92
CA SER A 132 -8.16 19.30 -27.60
C SER A 132 -9.48 20.08 -27.50
N GLY A 133 -9.45 21.41 -27.47
CA GLY A 133 -10.63 22.28 -27.41
C GLY A 133 -11.28 22.40 -26.02
N ALA A 134 -10.77 21.67 -25.02
CA ALA A 134 -11.24 21.79 -23.63
C ALA A 134 -10.05 21.80 -22.68
N VAL A 135 -9.63 23.00 -22.27
CA VAL A 135 -8.44 23.26 -21.46
C VAL A 135 -8.85 23.61 -20.03
N ALA A 136 -8.16 23.04 -19.04
CA ALA A 136 -8.41 23.24 -17.63
C ALA A 136 -8.09 24.68 -17.19
N PRO A 137 -8.85 25.25 -16.24
CA PRO A 137 -8.52 26.53 -15.63
C PRO A 137 -7.42 26.40 -14.56
N LEU A 138 -7.22 25.23 -13.96
CA LEU A 138 -6.20 24.99 -12.95
C LEU A 138 -5.15 24.02 -13.49
N TRP A 139 -3.88 24.34 -13.28
CA TRP A 139 -2.75 23.56 -13.76
C TRP A 139 -1.79 23.30 -12.61
N TYR A 140 -1.33 22.07 -12.49
CA TYR A 140 -0.35 21.66 -11.50
C TYR A 140 0.86 21.04 -12.21
N PHE A 141 1.93 21.81 -12.28
CA PHE A 141 3.17 21.39 -12.90
C PHE A 141 4.07 20.67 -11.90
N THR A 142 4.76 19.64 -12.35
CA THR A 142 5.84 18.99 -11.60
C THR A 142 7.19 19.27 -12.24
N ARG A 143 8.23 19.14 -11.40
CA ARG A 143 9.61 19.12 -11.86
C ARG A 143 9.90 17.79 -12.54
N LEU A 144 10.58 17.83 -13.69
CA LEU A 144 11.06 16.61 -14.34
C LEU A 144 12.27 16.06 -13.58
N GLN A 145 12.20 14.79 -13.17
CA GLN A 145 13.28 14.12 -12.45
C GLN A 145 14.11 13.24 -13.40
N LEU A 146 14.54 13.82 -14.53
CA LEU A 146 15.23 13.06 -15.58
C LEU A 146 16.53 12.42 -15.06
N GLU A 147 17.15 12.99 -14.04
CA GLU A 147 18.34 12.43 -13.38
C GLU A 147 18.11 11.06 -12.73
N ARG A 148 16.84 10.66 -12.53
CA ARG A 148 16.46 9.36 -11.96
C ARG A 148 16.20 8.30 -13.01
N MET A 149 16.28 8.67 -14.28
CA MET A 149 15.91 7.82 -15.41
C MET A 149 17.18 7.22 -16.03
N GLY A 150 17.05 6.03 -16.61
CA GLY A 150 18.17 5.33 -17.26
C GLY A 150 18.74 6.13 -18.45
N GLU A 151 19.94 5.75 -18.90
CA GLU A 151 20.68 6.44 -19.97
C GLU A 151 19.84 6.66 -21.25
N SER A 152 19.03 5.67 -21.63
CA SER A 152 18.14 5.73 -22.81
C SER A 152 17.08 6.83 -22.76
N VAL A 153 16.69 7.29 -21.56
CA VAL A 153 15.72 8.36 -21.36
C VAL A 153 16.41 9.72 -21.32
N LEU A 154 17.65 9.78 -20.83
CA LEU A 154 18.45 10.99 -20.83
C LEU A 154 18.74 11.49 -22.25
N GLU A 155 18.93 10.58 -23.21
CA GLU A 155 19.08 10.93 -24.63
C GLU A 155 17.83 11.62 -25.19
N LYS A 156 16.64 11.27 -24.70
CA LYS A 156 15.35 11.85 -25.11
C LYS A 156 14.97 13.11 -24.32
N ALA A 157 15.78 13.51 -23.34
CA ALA A 157 15.48 14.60 -22.42
C ALA A 157 15.02 15.90 -23.10
N PRO A 158 15.62 16.38 -24.22
CA PRO A 158 15.15 17.59 -24.89
C PRO A 158 13.71 17.47 -25.41
N ARG A 159 13.35 16.32 -25.99
CA ARG A 159 12.01 16.03 -26.49
C ARG A 159 10.99 15.99 -25.35
N LEU A 160 11.33 15.27 -24.27
CA LEU A 160 10.47 15.15 -23.10
C LEU A 160 10.21 16.51 -22.46
N ARG A 161 11.26 17.32 -22.25
CA ARG A 161 11.12 18.69 -21.72
C ARG A 161 10.20 19.53 -22.60
N LYS A 162 10.40 19.51 -23.92
CA LYS A 162 9.58 20.29 -24.86
C LYS A 162 8.09 19.93 -24.77
N ALA A 163 7.76 18.64 -24.58
CA ALA A 163 6.39 18.17 -24.51
C ALA A 163 5.60 18.72 -23.30
N VAL A 164 6.28 19.03 -22.19
CA VAL A 164 5.63 19.41 -20.91
C VAL A 164 6.05 20.78 -20.36
N SER A 165 6.83 21.55 -21.13
CA SER A 165 7.22 22.91 -20.75
C SER A 165 6.33 23.94 -21.44
N PHE A 166 5.79 24.87 -20.66
CA PHE A 166 4.94 25.93 -21.19
C PHE A 166 5.75 26.93 -22.03
N ARG A 167 5.15 27.44 -23.10
CA ARG A 167 5.82 28.35 -24.05
C ARG A 167 4.95 29.57 -24.34
N LYS A 168 5.58 30.66 -24.80
CA LYS A 168 4.87 31.94 -25.08
C LYS A 168 3.76 31.78 -26.12
N ASP A 169 3.94 30.93 -27.12
CA ASP A 169 2.95 30.63 -28.18
C ASP A 169 1.70 29.88 -27.67
N MET A 170 1.68 29.48 -26.39
CA MET A 170 0.54 28.79 -25.77
C MET A 170 -0.39 29.73 -24.99
N LEU A 171 0.01 30.98 -24.74
CA LEU A 171 -0.73 31.90 -23.87
C LEU A 171 -2.17 32.11 -24.32
N ASP A 172 -2.37 32.35 -25.61
CA ASP A 172 -3.70 32.66 -26.18
C ASP A 172 -4.64 31.44 -26.22
N LYS A 173 -4.14 30.25 -25.87
CA LYS A 173 -4.92 29.01 -25.81
C LYS A 173 -5.47 28.71 -24.41
N LEU A 174 -5.09 29.50 -23.41
CA LEU A 174 -5.54 29.31 -22.04
C LEU A 174 -6.95 29.89 -21.83
N PRO A 175 -7.80 29.23 -21.02
CA PRO A 175 -9.07 29.81 -20.64
C PRO A 175 -8.87 31.05 -19.75
N PRO A 176 -9.82 32.00 -19.75
CA PRO A 176 -9.76 33.16 -18.88
C PRO A 176 -9.62 32.76 -17.41
N GLY A 177 -8.71 33.42 -16.69
CA GLY A 177 -8.48 33.16 -15.27
C GLY A 177 -7.71 31.87 -14.97
N ALA A 178 -7.02 31.29 -15.95
CA ALA A 178 -6.13 30.15 -15.72
C ALA A 178 -5.10 30.45 -14.61
N ARG A 179 -4.76 29.45 -13.80
CA ARG A 179 -3.72 29.54 -12.75
C ARG A 179 -2.84 28.31 -12.73
N PHE A 180 -1.55 28.54 -12.55
CA PHE A 180 -0.52 27.52 -12.53
C PHE A 180 0.02 27.37 -11.11
N TYR A 181 0.12 26.12 -10.68
CA TYR A 181 0.64 25.68 -9.38
C TYR A 181 1.85 24.78 -9.60
N HIS A 182 2.72 24.71 -8.59
CA HIS A 182 3.89 23.85 -8.61
C HIS A 182 4.35 23.62 -7.16
N PRO A 183 4.67 22.36 -6.75
CA PRO A 183 5.09 22.06 -5.37
C PRO A 183 6.46 22.65 -4.97
N LEU A 184 7.14 23.32 -5.92
CA LEU A 184 8.53 23.76 -5.85
C LEU A 184 9.56 22.67 -5.42
N PRO A 185 10.88 22.90 -5.59
CA PRO A 185 11.47 23.91 -6.46
C PRO A 185 11.26 23.58 -7.95
N ARG A 186 11.24 24.62 -8.78
CA ARG A 186 11.35 24.49 -10.24
C ARG A 186 12.79 24.16 -10.62
N ASP A 187 12.99 23.51 -11.76
CA ASP A 187 14.35 23.31 -12.31
C ASP A 187 15.01 24.66 -12.60
N ARG A 188 16.30 24.79 -12.26
CA ARG A 188 17.02 26.07 -12.38
C ARG A 188 17.35 26.44 -13.83
N LEU A 189 17.56 25.45 -14.69
CA LEU A 189 18.07 25.64 -16.05
C LEU A 189 16.96 25.46 -17.10
N ALA A 190 16.08 24.48 -16.89
CA ALA A 190 15.01 24.13 -17.81
C ALA A 190 13.69 23.87 -17.07
N PRO A 191 13.08 24.90 -16.45
CA PRO A 191 11.81 24.74 -15.75
C PRO A 191 10.65 24.49 -16.72
N THR A 192 9.70 23.64 -16.30
CA THR A 192 8.42 23.44 -17.01
C THR A 192 7.55 24.68 -17.04
N ILE A 193 7.67 25.52 -16.00
CA ILE A 193 7.11 26.86 -15.93
C ILE A 193 8.26 27.87 -16.06
N PRO A 194 8.48 28.47 -17.23
CA PRO A 194 9.53 29.48 -17.43
C PRO A 194 9.44 30.68 -16.49
N ALA A 195 10.58 31.26 -16.12
CA ALA A 195 10.67 32.38 -15.18
C ALA A 195 9.93 33.67 -15.62
N TRP A 196 9.70 33.86 -16.92
CA TRP A 196 8.93 35.02 -17.40
C TRP A 196 7.45 34.98 -16.99
N LEU A 197 6.95 33.82 -16.53
CA LEU A 197 5.59 33.67 -16.00
C LEU A 197 5.44 34.20 -14.57
N ASP A 198 6.54 34.48 -13.88
CA ASP A 198 6.54 34.83 -12.46
C ASP A 198 5.75 36.12 -12.18
N ASP A 199 5.85 37.10 -13.08
CA ASP A 199 5.16 38.38 -12.97
C ASP A 199 3.78 38.39 -13.66
N THR A 200 3.26 37.21 -14.07
CA THR A 200 1.99 37.11 -14.78
C THR A 200 0.85 36.72 -13.86
N PRO A 201 -0.42 37.02 -14.24
CA PRO A 201 -1.59 36.49 -13.54
C PRO A 201 -1.73 34.96 -13.60
N LEU A 202 -0.83 34.22 -14.26
CA LEU A 202 -0.84 32.76 -14.21
C LEU A 202 -0.17 32.23 -12.94
N ASN A 203 0.70 33.02 -12.30
CA ASN A 203 1.41 32.59 -11.09
C ASN A 203 0.44 32.36 -9.92
N GLY A 204 0.25 31.08 -9.57
CA GLY A 204 -0.43 30.65 -8.35
C GLY A 204 0.49 29.92 -7.36
N TRP A 205 1.70 29.54 -7.77
CA TRP A 205 2.62 28.74 -6.95
C TRP A 205 3.22 29.54 -5.78
N ASP A 206 3.36 30.86 -5.88
CA ASP A 206 3.84 31.68 -4.75
C ASP A 206 2.78 31.77 -3.64
N GLY A 207 1.52 32.00 -4.01
CA GLY A 207 0.38 31.95 -3.09
C GLY A 207 0.22 30.58 -2.46
N GLN A 208 0.33 29.51 -3.26
CA GLN A 208 0.35 28.13 -2.77
C GLN A 208 1.46 27.88 -1.74
N SER A 209 2.69 28.36 -2.02
CA SER A 209 3.81 28.24 -1.08
C SER A 209 3.52 28.97 0.24
N ALA A 210 2.96 30.17 0.17
CA ALA A 210 2.53 30.93 1.34
C ALA A 210 1.40 30.21 2.12
N ASN A 211 0.46 29.58 1.42
CA ASN A 211 -0.60 28.77 2.03
C ASN A 211 -0.04 27.61 2.87
N GLY A 212 1.12 27.08 2.48
CA GLY A 212 1.85 26.10 3.28
C GLY A 212 2.26 26.57 4.67
N TYR A 213 2.39 27.88 4.92
CA TYR A 213 2.61 28.41 6.27
C TYR A 213 1.33 28.26 7.12
N TYR A 214 0.18 28.67 6.56
CA TYR A 214 -1.09 28.68 7.29
C TYR A 214 -1.60 27.27 7.56
N THR A 215 -1.60 26.38 6.57
CA THR A 215 -2.08 25.01 6.75
C THR A 215 -1.26 24.26 7.81
N ARG A 216 0.07 24.36 7.74
CA ARG A 216 0.97 23.71 8.71
C ARG A 216 0.83 24.32 10.10
N ALA A 217 0.57 25.62 10.24
CA ALA A 217 0.27 26.24 11.53
C ALA A 217 -1.00 25.65 12.16
N VAL A 218 -2.05 25.46 11.37
CA VAL A 218 -3.30 24.82 11.81
C VAL A 218 -3.07 23.35 12.18
N GLU A 219 -2.35 22.58 11.36
CA GLU A 219 -2.00 21.18 11.66
C GLU A 219 -1.28 21.04 13.00
N MET A 220 -0.25 21.87 13.24
CA MET A 220 0.49 21.88 14.50
C MET A 220 -0.41 22.25 15.68
N ALA A 221 -1.28 23.25 15.52
CA ALA A 221 -2.19 23.69 16.58
C ALA A 221 -3.24 22.61 16.92
N MET A 222 -3.78 21.92 15.91
CA MET A 222 -4.71 20.80 16.10
C MET A 222 -4.01 19.63 16.82
N LEU A 223 -2.84 19.21 16.36
CA LEU A 223 -2.11 18.08 16.96
C LEU A 223 -1.54 18.41 18.34
N ALA A 224 -1.27 19.68 18.64
CA ALA A 224 -0.94 20.14 19.98
C ALA A 224 -2.16 20.27 20.92
N GLY A 225 -3.38 19.98 20.43
CA GLY A 225 -4.61 20.08 21.20
C GLY A 225 -5.03 21.51 21.54
N ARG A 226 -4.55 22.51 20.77
CA ARG A 226 -4.89 23.92 20.98
C ARG A 226 -6.21 24.31 20.32
N ILE A 227 -6.55 23.67 19.21
CA ILE A 227 -7.79 23.85 18.45
C ILE A 227 -8.34 22.47 18.03
N GLY A 228 -9.55 22.44 17.47
CA GLY A 228 -10.17 21.23 16.94
C GLY A 228 -11.04 20.45 17.93
N GLN A 229 -11.29 20.99 19.13
CA GLN A 229 -12.24 20.41 20.10
C GLN A 229 -13.69 20.45 19.60
N ASP A 230 -13.97 21.31 18.62
CA ASP A 230 -15.23 21.47 17.90
C ASP A 230 -15.34 20.56 16.67
N PHE A 231 -14.31 19.76 16.36
CA PHE A 231 -14.35 18.85 15.22
C PHE A 231 -15.38 17.72 15.44
N THR A 232 -16.41 17.69 14.61
CA THR A 232 -17.50 16.70 14.67
C THR A 232 -17.32 15.50 13.73
N GLY A 233 -16.19 15.42 13.02
CA GLY A 233 -15.90 14.33 12.09
C GLY A 233 -15.58 13.02 12.82
N ARG A 234 -15.81 11.89 12.16
CA ARG A 234 -15.41 10.57 12.69
C ARG A 234 -13.91 10.38 12.47
N GLY A 235 -13.17 10.07 13.53
CA GLY A 235 -11.78 9.63 13.41
C GLY A 235 -11.66 8.30 12.66
N ARG A 236 -10.46 7.99 12.16
CA ARG A 236 -10.17 6.68 11.57
C ARG A 236 -10.36 5.60 12.64
N ALA A 237 -11.26 4.66 12.41
CA ALA A 237 -11.45 3.53 13.31
C ALA A 237 -10.15 2.70 13.39
N ALA A 238 -9.77 2.30 14.59
CA ALA A 238 -8.68 1.34 14.75
C ALA A 238 -9.08 0.02 14.05
N PRO A 239 -8.17 -0.64 13.32
CA PRO A 239 -8.48 -1.93 12.72
C PRO A 239 -8.90 -2.92 13.81
N GLU A 240 -10.08 -3.52 13.65
CA GLU A 240 -10.60 -4.53 14.58
C GLU A 240 -9.63 -5.72 14.66
N SER A 241 -9.17 -6.04 15.88
CA SER A 241 -8.04 -6.95 16.10
C SER A 241 -8.43 -8.36 16.55
N GLU A 242 -9.73 -8.69 16.54
CA GLU A 242 -10.26 -9.88 17.23
C GLU A 242 -10.85 -10.95 16.32
N GLU A 243 -10.62 -10.91 15.01
CA GLU A 243 -11.05 -12.03 14.17
C GLU A 243 -10.24 -13.30 14.49
N ALA A 244 -10.95 -14.31 15.00
CA ALA A 244 -10.39 -15.64 15.22
C ALA A 244 -9.93 -16.25 13.89
N PHE A 245 -8.63 -16.44 13.74
CA PHE A 245 -8.04 -17.12 12.58
C PHE A 245 -7.80 -18.62 12.83
N ILE A 246 -7.98 -19.09 14.07
CA ILE A 246 -7.93 -20.50 14.44
C ILE A 246 -9.36 -20.90 14.78
N ILE A 247 -9.97 -21.74 13.94
CA ILE A 247 -11.35 -22.18 14.11
C ILE A 247 -11.32 -23.67 14.42
N GLU A 248 -11.79 -24.06 15.61
CA GLU A 248 -11.98 -25.49 15.91
C GLU A 248 -13.11 -26.04 15.05
N ALA A 249 -12.82 -27.08 14.29
CA ALA A 249 -13.76 -27.70 13.37
C ALA A 249 -14.31 -28.99 13.97
N THR A 250 -15.59 -29.26 13.70
CA THR A 250 -16.23 -30.51 14.09
C THR A 250 -15.51 -31.71 13.45
N ILE A 251 -15.32 -32.75 14.25
CA ILE A 251 -14.72 -34.01 13.80
C ILE A 251 -15.87 -34.86 13.25
N GLU A 252 -16.04 -34.83 11.93
CA GLU A 252 -16.95 -35.75 11.25
C GLU A 252 -16.33 -37.16 11.22
N ALA A 253 -17.12 -38.17 11.55
CA ALA A 253 -16.70 -39.56 11.47
C ALA A 253 -16.59 -39.99 10.00
N SER A 254 -15.43 -39.77 9.37
CA SER A 254 -15.20 -40.28 8.00
C SER A 254 -14.83 -41.77 8.04
N ARG A 255 -15.50 -42.61 7.24
CA ARG A 255 -15.05 -43.98 6.93
C ARG A 255 -13.60 -43.95 6.42
N LYS A 256 -12.75 -44.84 6.93
CA LYS A 256 -11.37 -45.01 6.44
C LYS A 256 -11.42 -45.32 4.93
N PRO A 257 -10.78 -44.52 4.07
CA PRO A 257 -10.49 -44.96 2.72
C PRO A 257 -9.55 -46.17 2.83
N GLU A 258 -9.92 -47.29 2.22
CA GLU A 258 -8.99 -48.38 1.98
C GLU A 258 -7.89 -47.84 1.07
N TYR A 259 -6.64 -47.90 1.55
CA TYR A 259 -5.41 -47.48 0.88
C TYR A 259 -5.20 -45.96 0.70
N LYS A 260 -4.40 -45.38 1.60
CA LYS A 260 -3.52 -44.24 1.26
C LYS A 260 -2.09 -44.77 1.10
N VAL A 261 -1.67 -45.03 -0.13
CA VAL A 261 -0.28 -45.38 -0.45
C VAL A 261 0.61 -44.15 -0.16
N GLY A 262 1.71 -44.32 0.59
CA GLY A 262 2.83 -43.37 0.59
C GLY A 262 3.20 -42.69 1.93
N ILE A 263 2.28 -42.50 2.88
CA ILE A 263 2.63 -41.97 4.23
C ILE A 263 2.12 -42.94 5.31
N LYS A 264 3.03 -43.38 6.18
CA LYS A 264 2.70 -44.21 7.34
C LYS A 264 1.78 -43.40 8.27
N PRO A 265 0.61 -43.94 8.69
CA PRO A 265 -0.25 -43.27 9.66
C PRO A 265 0.52 -42.94 10.93
N VAL A 266 0.36 -41.72 11.41
CA VAL A 266 0.92 -41.29 12.69
C VAL A 266 0.07 -41.91 13.80
N ASP A 267 0.72 -42.55 14.78
CA ASP A 267 0.03 -43.06 15.97
C ASP A 267 -0.30 -41.92 16.94
N LYS A 268 0.69 -41.08 17.21
CA LYS A 268 0.59 -39.89 18.04
C LYS A 268 1.36 -38.72 17.41
N GLY A 269 0.71 -37.59 17.17
CA GLY A 269 1.35 -36.43 16.55
C GLY A 269 0.39 -35.45 15.87
N ILE A 270 0.91 -34.64 14.95
CA ILE A 270 0.14 -33.66 14.16
C ILE A 270 0.16 -34.01 12.67
N VAL A 271 -0.99 -33.85 12.01
CA VAL A 271 -1.10 -33.89 10.55
C VAL A 271 -1.63 -32.56 10.04
N ILE A 272 -0.84 -31.86 9.23
CA ILE A 272 -1.26 -30.69 8.45
C ILE A 272 -1.82 -31.20 7.12
N ASP A 273 -3.08 -30.91 6.85
CA ASP A 273 -3.82 -31.37 5.66
C ASP A 273 -4.42 -30.16 4.91
N HIS A 274 -4.84 -30.38 3.66
CA HIS A 274 -5.38 -29.36 2.77
C HIS A 274 -4.41 -28.22 2.42
N ILE A 275 -3.11 -28.49 2.42
CA ILE A 275 -2.09 -27.50 2.02
C ILE A 275 -2.28 -27.18 0.53
N ALA A 276 -2.50 -25.91 0.21
CA ALA A 276 -2.69 -25.40 -1.17
C ALA A 276 -3.69 -26.22 -1.99
N SER A 277 -4.77 -26.70 -1.36
CA SER A 277 -5.71 -27.63 -2.02
C SER A 277 -6.40 -26.99 -3.22
N GLY A 278 -6.29 -27.63 -4.38
CA GLY A 278 -6.83 -27.13 -5.66
C GLY A 278 -5.89 -26.20 -6.44
N GLU A 279 -4.71 -25.88 -5.91
CA GLU A 279 -3.64 -25.21 -6.66
C GLU A 279 -2.86 -26.24 -7.52
N SER A 280 -1.94 -25.75 -8.36
CA SER A 280 -1.08 -26.62 -9.19
C SER A 280 -0.16 -27.50 -8.35
N LEU A 281 0.28 -28.65 -8.88
CA LEU A 281 1.20 -29.55 -8.18
C LEU A 281 2.48 -28.83 -7.74
N GLU A 282 3.03 -27.97 -8.59
CA GLU A 282 4.20 -27.14 -8.28
C GLU A 282 3.93 -26.20 -7.11
N ALA A 283 2.78 -25.52 -7.10
CA ALA A 283 2.39 -24.63 -6.00
C ALA A 283 2.21 -25.40 -4.68
N ILE A 284 1.65 -26.61 -4.73
CA ILE A 284 1.50 -27.47 -3.54
C ILE A 284 2.86 -27.88 -2.98
N TRP A 285 3.77 -28.37 -3.83
CA TRP A 285 5.13 -28.75 -3.40
C TRP A 285 5.90 -27.56 -2.85
N GLY A 286 5.87 -26.42 -3.55
CA GLY A 286 6.47 -25.18 -3.07
C GLY A 286 5.91 -24.73 -1.71
N ARG A 287 4.60 -24.93 -1.47
CA ARG A 287 3.97 -24.63 -0.18
C ARG A 287 4.42 -25.58 0.93
N ILE A 288 4.52 -26.88 0.65
CA ILE A 288 5.02 -27.87 1.60
C ILE A 288 6.44 -27.51 2.04
N ASP A 289 7.34 -27.23 1.09
CA ASP A 289 8.73 -26.88 1.38
C ASP A 289 8.82 -25.59 2.18
N LYS A 290 7.98 -24.60 1.85
CA LYS A 290 7.89 -23.35 2.61
C LYS A 290 7.44 -23.58 4.06
N ILE A 291 6.40 -24.37 4.30
CA ILE A 291 5.94 -24.72 5.65
C ILE A 291 7.07 -25.40 6.42
N ARG A 292 7.76 -26.36 5.79
CA ARG A 292 8.85 -27.11 6.43
C ARG A 292 10.01 -26.19 6.85
N ARG A 293 10.37 -25.20 6.03
CA ARG A 293 11.39 -24.21 6.38
C ARG A 293 10.93 -23.27 7.50
N VAL A 294 9.76 -22.65 7.35
CA VAL A 294 9.21 -21.66 8.32
C VAL A 294 8.98 -22.24 9.71
N LEU A 295 8.56 -23.51 9.79
CA LEU A 295 8.29 -24.22 11.04
C LEU A 295 9.48 -25.09 11.52
N GLY A 296 10.60 -25.10 10.79
CA GLY A 296 11.78 -25.89 11.16
C GLY A 296 11.55 -27.42 11.16
N LEU A 297 10.66 -27.93 10.30
CA LEU A 297 10.25 -29.34 10.25
C LEU A 297 11.16 -30.23 9.40
N ASN A 298 12.28 -29.70 8.90
CA ASN A 298 13.16 -30.37 7.94
C ASN A 298 13.62 -31.77 8.38
N LEU A 299 13.81 -31.99 9.69
CA LEU A 299 14.32 -33.24 10.26
C LEU A 299 13.25 -34.11 10.95
N ARG A 300 11.97 -33.70 10.94
CA ARG A 300 10.93 -34.29 11.81
C ARG A 300 9.55 -34.48 11.14
N SER A 301 9.50 -34.61 9.81
CA SER A 301 8.22 -34.77 9.12
C SER A 301 8.30 -35.66 7.87
N SER A 302 7.24 -36.42 7.61
CA SER A 302 6.94 -36.97 6.28
C SER A 302 5.93 -36.10 5.55
N HIS A 303 5.96 -36.07 4.23
CA HIS A 303 5.12 -35.16 3.45
C HIS A 303 4.83 -35.75 2.05
N GLY A 304 3.77 -35.26 1.41
CA GLY A 304 3.38 -35.72 0.08
C GLY A 304 2.15 -35.00 -0.46
N VAL A 305 1.87 -35.23 -1.74
CA VAL A 305 0.72 -34.67 -2.47
C VAL A 305 -0.23 -35.80 -2.84
N TYR A 306 -1.53 -35.58 -2.59
CA TYR A 306 -2.58 -36.60 -2.70
C TYR A 306 -3.84 -36.04 -3.35
N HIS A 307 -4.67 -36.93 -3.89
CA HIS A 307 -6.01 -36.56 -4.33
C HIS A 307 -6.88 -36.12 -3.14
N SER A 308 -7.68 -35.09 -3.38
CA SER A 308 -8.70 -34.57 -2.48
C SER A 308 -10.02 -35.27 -2.73
N ASN A 309 -10.85 -35.40 -1.70
CA ASN A 309 -12.20 -35.97 -1.82
C ASN A 309 -13.16 -35.08 -2.62
N LYS A 310 -12.73 -33.87 -3.02
CA LYS A 310 -13.50 -32.91 -3.82
C LYS A 310 -13.54 -33.23 -5.32
N GLY A 311 -12.74 -34.19 -5.79
CA GLY A 311 -12.75 -34.63 -7.19
C GLY A 311 -11.42 -35.29 -7.60
N PRO A 312 -11.42 -36.12 -8.66
CA PRO A 312 -10.25 -36.87 -9.10
C PRO A 312 -9.09 -35.96 -9.56
N GLU A 313 -9.35 -34.75 -10.05
CA GLU A 313 -8.32 -33.81 -10.53
C GLU A 313 -7.86 -32.80 -9.46
N VAL A 314 -8.40 -32.88 -8.24
CA VAL A 314 -8.07 -31.93 -7.17
C VAL A 314 -7.01 -32.52 -6.27
N TYR A 315 -5.83 -31.89 -6.22
CA TYR A 315 -4.75 -32.30 -5.35
C TYR A 315 -4.70 -31.49 -4.05
N LYS A 316 -4.02 -32.04 -3.04
CA LYS A 316 -3.71 -31.38 -1.77
C LYS A 316 -2.39 -31.88 -1.19
N GLY A 317 -1.68 -31.00 -0.51
CA GLY A 317 -0.49 -31.35 0.26
C GLY A 317 -0.82 -31.82 1.68
N ILE A 318 -0.01 -32.76 2.19
CA ILE A 318 -0.08 -33.28 3.56
C ILE A 318 1.32 -33.29 4.16
N ILE A 319 1.44 -32.87 5.42
CA ILE A 319 2.65 -33.02 6.25
C ILE A 319 2.26 -33.75 7.55
N SER A 320 2.97 -34.82 7.86
CA SER A 320 2.79 -35.64 9.06
C SER A 320 3.99 -35.49 9.98
N ILE A 321 3.75 -35.14 11.24
CA ILE A 321 4.75 -34.80 12.25
C ILE A 321 4.54 -35.72 13.45
N PRO A 322 5.27 -36.85 13.56
CA PRO A 322 5.16 -37.75 14.70
C PRO A 322 5.69 -37.08 15.99
N ASP A 323 5.16 -37.51 17.13
CA ASP A 323 5.58 -37.12 18.48
C ASP A 323 5.45 -35.62 18.84
N LEU A 324 4.81 -34.83 17.98
CA LEU A 324 4.44 -33.44 18.26
C LEU A 324 2.97 -33.35 18.65
N LEU A 325 2.67 -33.00 19.90
CA LEU A 325 1.31 -33.07 20.44
C LEU A 325 0.50 -31.78 20.30
N SER A 326 1.17 -30.65 20.11
CA SER A 326 0.53 -29.35 19.93
C SER A 326 1.47 -28.36 19.24
N PHE A 327 0.89 -27.38 18.57
CA PHE A 327 1.58 -26.16 18.15
C PHE A 327 1.29 -25.05 19.15
N GLY A 328 2.28 -24.21 19.43
CA GLY A 328 2.07 -22.95 20.12
C GLY A 328 1.40 -21.93 19.20
N GLU A 329 0.97 -20.81 19.78
CA GLU A 329 0.31 -19.74 19.02
C GLU A 329 1.22 -19.18 17.91
N LYS A 330 2.54 -19.14 18.14
CA LYS A 330 3.54 -18.68 17.17
C LYS A 330 3.55 -19.56 15.91
N GLU A 331 3.59 -20.88 16.08
CA GLU A 331 3.60 -21.84 14.98
C GLU A 331 2.26 -21.82 14.22
N LEU A 332 1.13 -21.70 14.93
CA LEU A 332 -0.19 -21.59 14.31
C LEU A 332 -0.32 -20.31 13.47
N LYS A 333 0.18 -19.17 13.97
CA LYS A 333 0.24 -17.91 13.22
C LYS A 333 1.10 -18.05 11.97
N LYS A 334 2.31 -18.61 12.11
CA LYS A 334 3.20 -18.89 10.98
C LYS A 334 2.52 -19.76 9.92
N LEU A 335 1.91 -20.87 10.33
CA LEU A 335 1.25 -21.79 9.41
C LEU A 335 0.05 -21.15 8.70
N GLY A 336 -0.81 -20.43 9.43
CA GLY A 336 -1.96 -19.74 8.86
C GLY A 336 -1.57 -18.64 7.88
N ALA A 337 -0.42 -17.98 8.09
CA ALA A 337 0.10 -16.97 7.18
C ALA A 337 0.82 -17.56 5.96
N VAL A 338 1.50 -18.71 6.09
CA VAL A 338 2.12 -19.40 4.95
C VAL A 338 1.07 -20.09 4.08
N SER A 339 0.11 -20.77 4.68
CA SER A 339 -0.88 -21.62 4.01
C SER A 339 -2.27 -21.40 4.60
N PRO A 340 -2.90 -20.24 4.34
CA PRO A 340 -4.27 -19.99 4.78
C PRO A 340 -5.22 -21.05 4.19
N GLY A 341 -6.19 -21.49 4.98
CA GLY A 341 -7.17 -22.51 4.61
C GLY A 341 -6.80 -23.96 4.96
N CYS A 342 -5.55 -24.22 5.38
CA CYS A 342 -5.14 -25.57 5.80
C CYS A 342 -5.82 -26.00 7.11
N THR A 343 -5.78 -27.31 7.37
CA THR A 343 -6.31 -27.91 8.59
C THR A 343 -5.23 -28.62 9.37
N ILE A 344 -5.26 -28.50 10.69
CA ILE A 344 -4.40 -29.24 11.62
C ILE A 344 -5.25 -30.30 12.30
N ASN A 345 -4.84 -31.55 12.19
CA ASN A 345 -5.42 -32.67 12.92
C ASN A 345 -4.44 -33.14 13.99
N LEU A 346 -4.86 -33.11 15.26
CA LEU A 346 -4.12 -33.72 16.36
C LEU A 346 -4.51 -35.19 16.43
N ILE A 347 -3.52 -36.08 16.38
CA ILE A 347 -3.70 -37.53 16.34
C ILE A 347 -3.23 -38.14 17.66
N ASP A 348 -4.06 -38.99 18.26
CA ASP A 348 -3.70 -39.84 19.39
C ASP A 348 -4.39 -41.21 19.25
N GLY A 349 -3.64 -42.30 19.44
CA GLY A 349 -4.13 -43.67 19.23
C GLY A 349 -4.77 -43.89 17.85
N HIS A 350 -4.16 -43.36 16.79
CA HIS A 350 -4.66 -43.36 15.40
C HIS A 350 -6.02 -42.67 15.17
N ARG A 351 -6.47 -41.81 16.08
CA ARG A 351 -7.72 -41.05 15.96
C ARG A 351 -7.46 -39.56 15.99
N VAL A 352 -8.23 -38.81 15.20
CA VAL A 352 -8.23 -37.35 15.30
C VAL A 352 -8.94 -36.97 16.59
N ILE A 353 -8.20 -36.37 17.54
CA ILE A 353 -8.75 -35.90 18.82
C ILE A 353 -9.19 -34.45 18.76
N LYS A 354 -8.54 -33.64 17.93
CA LYS A 354 -8.87 -32.23 17.68
C LYS A 354 -8.58 -31.86 16.24
N LYS A 355 -9.39 -30.97 15.69
CA LYS A 355 -9.23 -30.46 14.33
C LYS A 355 -9.36 -28.94 14.34
N TYR A 356 -8.38 -28.26 13.78
CA TYR A 356 -8.42 -26.81 13.60
C TYR A 356 -8.35 -26.48 12.12
N ARG A 357 -9.12 -25.48 11.68
CA ARG A 357 -8.99 -24.84 10.38
C ARG A 357 -8.35 -23.48 10.57
N LEU A 358 -7.29 -23.22 9.82
CA LEU A 358 -6.57 -21.96 9.89
C LEU A 358 -7.03 -21.01 8.79
N GLY A 359 -7.47 -19.83 9.18
CA GLY A 359 -7.60 -18.67 8.31
C GLY A 359 -6.29 -17.88 8.25
N MET A 360 -6.26 -16.88 7.37
CA MET A 360 -5.15 -15.92 7.33
C MET A 360 -5.16 -15.08 8.62
N PRO A 361 -4.06 -14.99 9.37
CA PRO A 361 -3.99 -14.16 10.57
C PRO A 361 -4.29 -12.69 10.27
N PRO A 362 -4.96 -11.95 11.18
CA PRO A 362 -5.24 -10.53 10.99
C PRO A 362 -3.97 -9.67 11.00
N ARG A 363 -2.89 -10.15 11.62
CA ARG A 363 -1.58 -9.50 11.71
C ARG A 363 -0.46 -10.50 11.83
N ILE A 364 0.71 -10.16 11.31
CA ILE A 364 1.94 -10.94 11.43
C ILE A 364 3.13 -10.00 11.69
N TYR A 365 3.88 -10.28 12.75
CA TYR A 365 5.00 -9.47 13.25
C TYR A 365 5.91 -10.33 14.14
N ALA A 366 7.11 -9.84 14.47
CA ALA A 366 8.08 -10.49 15.36
C ALA A 366 8.54 -11.90 14.92
N PHE A 367 8.65 -12.13 13.60
CA PHE A 367 9.24 -13.34 13.02
C PHE A 367 10.52 -12.96 12.26
N ASP A 368 11.58 -13.74 12.44
CA ASP A 368 12.85 -13.52 11.74
C ASP A 368 12.74 -13.87 10.25
N GLU A 369 11.77 -14.72 9.89
CA GLU A 369 11.57 -15.21 8.53
C GLU A 369 10.68 -14.30 7.68
N ILE A 370 10.33 -13.09 8.14
CA ILE A 370 9.52 -12.13 7.37
C ILE A 370 10.24 -10.81 7.16
N SER A 371 10.06 -10.20 5.98
CA SER A 371 10.58 -8.88 5.68
C SER A 371 9.64 -8.12 4.74
N CYS A 372 9.56 -6.80 4.92
CA CYS A 372 8.94 -5.95 3.90
C CYS A 372 9.81 -6.02 2.63
N LYS A 373 9.18 -6.16 1.46
CA LYS A 373 9.88 -6.17 0.16
C LYS A 373 9.99 -4.79 -0.47
N ASN A 374 9.39 -3.78 0.15
CA ASN A 374 9.65 -2.40 -0.20
C ASN A 374 11.03 -2.00 0.33
N GLU A 375 11.96 -1.88 -0.59
CA GLU A 375 13.32 -1.46 -0.33
C GLU A 375 13.44 -0.07 0.31
N ASN A 376 12.43 0.80 0.27
CA ASN A 376 12.54 2.09 0.97
C ASN A 376 11.91 2.07 2.36
N CYS A 377 11.23 0.98 2.74
CA CYS A 377 10.57 0.85 4.04
C CYS A 377 11.62 0.81 5.16
N LEU A 378 11.40 1.54 6.26
CA LEU A 378 12.34 1.54 7.38
C LEU A 378 12.59 0.16 8.00
N SER A 379 11.64 -0.78 7.88
CA SER A 379 11.79 -2.15 8.38
C SER A 379 12.48 -3.09 7.38
N HIS A 380 12.97 -2.57 6.26
CA HIS A 380 13.68 -3.39 5.28
C HIS A 380 15.09 -3.73 5.82
N PRO A 381 15.52 -5.00 5.81
CA PRO A 381 16.78 -5.44 6.43
C PRO A 381 18.03 -4.66 5.98
N LYS A 382 18.06 -4.21 4.72
CA LYS A 382 19.18 -3.42 4.17
C LYS A 382 19.50 -2.11 4.92
N HIS A 383 18.57 -1.60 5.72
CA HIS A 383 18.78 -0.35 6.47
C HIS A 383 19.41 -0.58 7.84
N GLU A 384 19.45 -1.82 8.33
CA GLU A 384 20.06 -2.17 9.62
C GLU A 384 19.51 -1.39 10.83
N GLU A 385 18.28 -0.88 10.73
CA GLU A 385 17.61 -0.12 11.81
C GLU A 385 17.10 -1.03 12.95
N HIS A 386 17.18 -2.35 12.78
CA HIS A 386 16.64 -3.36 13.71
C HIS A 386 15.14 -3.18 14.01
N ILE A 387 14.38 -2.70 13.03
CA ILE A 387 12.93 -2.50 13.15
C ILE A 387 12.19 -3.70 12.57
N GLU A 388 11.34 -4.30 13.40
CA GLU A 388 10.56 -5.48 13.02
C GLU A 388 9.59 -5.18 11.87
N ALA A 389 9.53 -6.11 10.91
CA ALA A 389 8.50 -6.08 9.90
C ALA A 389 7.14 -6.41 10.56
N TYR A 390 6.16 -5.54 10.31
CA TYR A 390 4.80 -5.70 10.80
C TYR A 390 3.86 -5.63 9.59
N PHE A 391 3.02 -6.65 9.44
CA PHE A 391 1.98 -6.66 8.43
C PHE A 391 0.56 -6.82 9.01
N LEU A 392 -0.39 -6.17 8.36
CA LEU A 392 -1.83 -6.24 8.62
C LEU A 392 -2.52 -6.93 7.45
N ARG A 393 -3.45 -7.84 7.74
CA ARG A 393 -4.23 -8.51 6.69
C ARG A 393 -5.07 -7.48 5.94
N LYS A 394 -5.06 -7.54 4.60
CA LYS A 394 -5.89 -6.66 3.78
C LYS A 394 -7.37 -6.94 4.07
N ALA A 395 -8.13 -5.91 4.40
CA ALA A 395 -9.58 -6.04 4.59
C ALA A 395 -10.24 -6.43 3.27
N ALA A 396 -11.16 -7.39 3.29
CA ALA A 396 -11.90 -7.80 2.10
C ALA A 396 -12.77 -6.64 1.60
N THR A 397 -12.33 -5.95 0.54
CA THR A 397 -13.14 -4.92 -0.10
C THR A 397 -14.22 -5.58 -0.95
N GLY A 398 -15.45 -5.66 -0.43
CA GLY A 398 -16.67 -5.91 -1.23
C GLY A 398 -16.81 -7.26 -1.94
N ALA A 399 -15.89 -8.21 -1.77
CA ALA A 399 -16.05 -9.57 -2.27
C ALA A 399 -16.83 -10.43 -1.26
N ALA A 400 -17.79 -11.21 -1.75
CA ALA A 400 -18.59 -12.13 -0.96
C ALA A 400 -17.71 -12.98 -0.01
N LYS A 401 -18.14 -13.10 1.25
CA LYS A 401 -17.45 -13.82 2.35
C LYS A 401 -17.11 -15.29 2.05
N ASP A 402 -17.55 -15.84 0.91
CA ASP A 402 -17.47 -17.25 0.56
C ASP A 402 -16.65 -17.58 -0.71
N SER A 403 -15.93 -16.62 -1.31
CA SER A 403 -15.03 -16.94 -2.44
C SER A 403 -13.62 -17.35 -1.95
N PRO A 404 -13.13 -18.58 -2.25
CA PRO A 404 -11.80 -19.04 -1.85
C PRO A 404 -10.63 -18.34 -2.58
N SER A 405 -10.90 -17.44 -3.53
CA SER A 405 -9.92 -16.89 -4.46
C SER A 405 -9.85 -15.36 -4.50
N ALA A 406 -10.38 -14.65 -3.50
CA ALA A 406 -10.02 -13.24 -3.32
C ALA A 406 -8.59 -13.21 -2.76
N GLU A 407 -7.62 -12.78 -3.58
CA GLU A 407 -6.19 -12.73 -3.21
C GLU A 407 -6.01 -12.00 -1.87
N SER A 408 -5.78 -12.80 -0.83
CA SER A 408 -5.71 -12.38 0.56
C SER A 408 -4.27 -11.98 0.86
N GLY A 409 -3.98 -10.70 0.63
CA GLY A 409 -2.67 -10.09 0.84
C GLY A 409 -2.49 -9.48 2.23
N TYR A 410 -1.27 -9.06 2.49
CA TYR A 410 -0.86 -8.27 3.64
C TYR A 410 -0.51 -6.85 3.21
N VAL A 411 -0.67 -5.90 4.12
CA VAL A 411 -0.21 -4.52 3.97
C VAL A 411 0.83 -4.27 5.04
N CYS A 412 1.99 -3.76 4.67
CA CYS A 412 3.00 -3.36 5.64
C CYS A 412 2.44 -2.24 6.54
N ARG A 413 2.53 -2.40 7.87
CA ARG A 413 2.01 -1.40 8.82
C ARG A 413 2.74 -0.05 8.71
N TRP A 414 3.98 -0.07 8.22
CA TRP A 414 4.86 1.09 8.22
C TRP A 414 4.77 1.88 6.92
N CYS A 415 5.16 1.28 5.80
CA CYS A 415 5.16 1.94 4.48
C CYS A 415 3.86 1.72 3.69
N GLU A 416 2.85 1.08 4.29
CA GLU A 416 1.53 0.81 3.68
C GLU A 416 1.56 0.05 2.34
N ARG A 417 2.71 -0.52 1.96
CA ARG A 417 2.87 -1.31 0.73
C ARG A 417 2.13 -2.64 0.85
N GLU A 418 1.36 -2.97 -0.18
CA GLU A 418 0.73 -4.29 -0.32
C GLU A 418 1.76 -5.36 -0.70
N HIS A 419 1.57 -6.55 -0.14
CA HIS A 419 2.36 -7.74 -0.37
C HIS A 419 1.42 -8.95 -0.44
N SER A 420 1.73 -9.94 -1.29
CA SER A 420 1.05 -11.23 -1.17
C SER A 420 1.48 -11.94 0.13
N PHE A 421 0.65 -12.84 0.64
CA PHE A 421 1.00 -13.64 1.83
C PHE A 421 2.25 -14.51 1.61
N SER A 422 2.58 -14.82 0.35
CA SER A 422 3.77 -15.59 -0.01
C SER A 422 5.01 -14.69 -0.08
N GLU A 423 4.90 -13.47 -0.59
CA GLU A 423 6.03 -12.56 -0.76
C GLU A 423 6.70 -12.16 0.55
N ILE A 424 5.95 -11.99 1.65
CA ILE A 424 6.52 -11.45 2.90
C ILE A 424 7.62 -12.30 3.53
N TRP A 425 7.78 -13.56 3.12
CA TRP A 425 8.73 -14.49 3.72
C TRP A 425 10.14 -14.32 3.13
N THR A 426 11.15 -14.31 3.99
CA THR A 426 12.58 -14.41 3.66
C THR A 426 13.06 -15.80 4.06
N LEU A 427 13.19 -16.69 3.07
CA LEU A 427 13.59 -18.09 3.25
C LEU A 427 15.00 -18.36 2.73
#